data_AF-A0A519ZCC1-F1
#
_entry.id   AF-A0A519ZCC1-F1
#
_cell.length_a   1.000
_cell.length_b   1.000
_cell.length_c   1.000
_cell.angle_alpha   90.00
_cell.angle_beta   90.00
_cell.angle_gamma   90.00
#
_symmetry.space_group_name_H-M   'P 1'
#
loop_
_entity.id
_entity.type
_entity.pdbx_description
1 polymer ?
#
loop_
_entity_poly.entity_id
_entity_poly.type
_entity_poly.pdbx_seq_one_letter_code
_entity_poly.pdbx_strand_id
1 'polypeptide(L)'
;MVARRTKQKLDVAKLKRKWTYILLSFIAFSCYIFVFQSHHYHKWYVFVTAFISFLSIAILQFMWLDVLPKSKWNKLVNAALLAILTFPLVLLIIYCNEAFYNNQLEYYGTVVYGRVIDTYSTNGRNGIHYKAVFKYRLLGKEWLQEVGNDHFLYNEHDSLKILCSSEEPEIFTILNVLPIDSIQNIKRVYALSHIHIQESIDTATIRYKQKADQSGSYEIENNKVEIWFTSHIPSLLIQPTNGVYLETAKDVNFDGKSEVLLYS
;
A
#
# COMPACT_ATOMS: atom_id res chain seq x y z
N MET A 1 -39.12 -17.10 50.69
CA MET A 1 -37.85 -17.61 50.08
C MET A 1 -37.79 -17.51 48.56
N VAL A 2 -38.89 -17.74 47.81
CA VAL A 2 -38.91 -17.76 46.34
C VAL A 2 -38.46 -16.42 45.69
N ALA A 3 -38.92 -15.28 46.20
CA ALA A 3 -38.60 -13.96 45.66
C ALA A 3 -37.10 -13.58 45.74
N ARG A 4 -36.36 -14.10 46.73
CA ARG A 4 -34.90 -13.87 46.81
C ARG A 4 -34.13 -14.66 45.74
N ARG A 5 -34.60 -15.87 45.41
CA ARG A 5 -33.98 -16.71 44.36
C ARG A 5 -34.21 -16.16 42.95
N THR A 6 -35.38 -15.58 42.67
CA THR A 6 -35.67 -14.96 41.36
C THR A 6 -34.86 -13.69 41.13
N LYS A 7 -34.73 -12.83 42.15
CA LYS A 7 -33.89 -11.62 42.08
C LYS A 7 -32.42 -11.96 41.82
N GLN A 8 -31.87 -12.94 42.55
CA GLN A 8 -30.48 -13.40 42.36
C GLN A 8 -30.22 -13.95 40.95
N LYS A 9 -31.15 -14.73 40.37
CA LYS A 9 -31.02 -15.23 38.99
C LYS A 9 -31.02 -14.10 37.96
N LEU A 10 -31.86 -13.07 38.16
CA LEU A 10 -31.94 -11.92 37.27
C LEU A 10 -30.65 -11.09 37.29
N ASP A 11 -30.05 -10.89 38.46
CA ASP A 11 -28.82 -10.11 38.61
C ASP A 11 -27.62 -10.80 37.95
N VAL A 12 -27.52 -12.14 38.09
CA VAL A 12 -26.49 -12.95 37.39
C VAL A 12 -26.66 -12.86 35.87
N ALA A 13 -27.89 -12.95 35.35
CA ALA A 13 -28.16 -12.87 33.92
C ALA A 13 -27.77 -11.49 33.34
N LYS A 14 -28.07 -10.40 34.05
CA LYS A 14 -27.67 -9.04 33.65
C LYS A 14 -26.15 -8.89 33.60
N LEU A 15 -25.44 -9.42 34.60
CA LEU A 15 -23.98 -9.39 34.64
C LEU A 15 -23.37 -10.18 33.48
N LYS A 16 -23.85 -11.41 33.22
CA LYS A 16 -23.42 -12.22 32.07
C LYS A 16 -23.61 -11.48 30.75
N ARG A 17 -24.77 -10.83 30.55
CA ARG A 17 -25.03 -10.03 29.35
C ARG A 17 -24.04 -8.87 29.21
N LYS A 18 -23.73 -8.12 30.28
CA LYS A 18 -22.73 -7.03 30.24
C LYS A 18 -21.35 -7.53 29.80
N TRP A 19 -20.86 -8.60 30.42
CA TRP A 19 -19.57 -9.19 30.05
C TRP A 19 -19.54 -9.72 28.62
N THR A 20 -20.67 -10.23 28.12
CA THR A 20 -20.79 -10.68 26.72
C THR A 20 -20.49 -9.55 25.75
N TYR A 21 -21.07 -8.37 25.95
CA TYR A 21 -20.80 -7.21 25.09
C TYR A 21 -19.35 -6.75 25.16
N ILE A 22 -18.74 -6.77 26.34
CA ILE A 22 -17.32 -6.42 26.51
C ILE A 22 -16.43 -7.39 25.73
N LEU A 23 -16.65 -8.70 25.86
CA LEU A 23 -15.86 -9.73 25.18
C LEU A 23 -16.07 -9.69 23.65
N LEU A 24 -17.31 -9.47 23.19
CA LEU A 24 -17.58 -9.26 21.77
C LEU A 24 -16.88 -8.02 21.22
N SER A 25 -16.79 -6.94 22.01
CA SER A 25 -16.06 -5.73 21.62
C SER A 25 -14.56 -6.00 21.48
N PHE A 26 -13.96 -6.79 22.39
CA PHE A 26 -12.58 -7.22 22.26
C PHE A 26 -12.35 -8.07 21.01
N ILE A 27 -13.24 -9.02 20.70
CA ILE A 27 -13.15 -9.85 19.50
C ILE A 27 -13.23 -8.96 18.24
N ALA A 28 -14.21 -8.06 18.17
CA ALA A 28 -14.38 -7.16 17.04
C ALA A 28 -13.16 -6.24 16.85
N PHE A 29 -12.64 -5.68 17.94
CA PHE A 29 -11.44 -4.84 17.91
C PHE A 29 -10.20 -5.60 17.43
N SER A 30 -9.99 -6.82 17.93
CA SER A 30 -8.90 -7.67 17.46
C SER A 30 -9.04 -8.06 15.98
N CYS A 31 -10.27 -8.33 15.51
CA CYS A 31 -10.53 -8.59 14.09
C CYS A 31 -10.21 -7.36 13.24
N TYR A 32 -10.60 -6.17 13.70
CA TYR A 32 -10.27 -4.91 13.03
C TYR A 32 -8.75 -4.71 12.92
N ILE A 33 -8.01 -4.88 14.02
CA ILE A 33 -6.54 -4.76 13.99
C ILE A 33 -5.95 -5.78 13.02
N PHE A 34 -6.43 -7.03 13.05
CA PHE A 34 -5.90 -8.08 12.19
C PHE A 34 -6.16 -7.77 10.71
N VAL A 35 -7.35 -7.32 10.34
CA VAL A 35 -7.71 -7.10 8.94
C VAL A 35 -7.06 -5.83 8.40
N PHE A 36 -7.13 -4.73 9.13
CA PHE A 36 -6.79 -3.40 8.60
C PHE A 36 -5.42 -2.87 9.04
N GLN A 37 -4.84 -3.40 10.12
CA GLN A 37 -3.66 -2.80 10.73
C GLN A 37 -2.49 -3.78 10.88
N SER A 38 -2.67 -5.05 10.48
CA SER A 38 -1.63 -6.09 10.62
C SER A 38 -0.35 -5.74 9.86
N HIS A 39 -0.44 -4.91 8.82
CA HIS A 39 0.68 -4.51 7.98
C HIS A 39 1.56 -3.43 8.62
N HIS A 40 1.00 -2.58 9.50
CA HIS A 40 1.76 -1.59 10.25
C HIS A 40 2.46 -2.18 11.48
N TYR A 41 1.87 -3.22 12.08
CA TYR A 41 2.37 -3.76 13.33
C TYR A 41 3.32 -4.93 13.13
N HIS A 42 4.35 -4.98 13.98
CA HIS A 42 5.23 -6.14 14.06
C HIS A 42 4.40 -7.41 14.32
N LYS A 43 4.81 -8.55 13.75
CA LYS A 43 4.11 -9.86 13.83
C LYS A 43 3.69 -10.26 15.25
N TRP A 44 4.41 -9.80 16.27
CA TRP A 44 4.09 -10.00 17.68
C TRP A 44 2.74 -9.39 18.12
N TYR A 45 2.41 -8.18 17.67
CA TYR A 45 1.14 -7.54 18.03
C TYR A 45 -0.06 -8.29 17.46
N VAL A 46 0.07 -8.80 16.23
CA VAL A 46 -0.94 -9.65 15.59
C VAL A 46 -1.16 -10.93 16.39
N PHE A 47 -0.09 -11.51 16.94
CA PHE A 47 -0.20 -12.67 17.83
C PHE A 47 -0.93 -12.33 19.15
N VAL A 48 -0.61 -11.19 19.77
CA VAL A 48 -1.25 -10.74 21.02
C VAL A 48 -2.75 -10.50 20.82
N THR A 49 -3.16 -9.84 19.73
CA THR A 49 -4.58 -9.59 19.44
C THR A 49 -5.34 -10.88 19.14
N ALA A 50 -4.73 -11.81 18.40
CA ALA A 50 -5.29 -13.14 18.17
C ALA A 50 -5.47 -13.92 19.48
N PHE A 51 -4.50 -13.85 20.39
CA PHE A 51 -4.60 -14.47 21.71
C PHE A 51 -5.73 -13.88 22.57
N ILE A 52 -5.91 -12.55 22.54
CA ILE A 52 -7.03 -11.86 23.23
C ILE A 52 -8.38 -12.31 22.67
N SER A 53 -8.51 -12.44 21.35
CA SER A 53 -9.73 -12.97 20.72
C SER A 53 -10.02 -14.40 21.16
N PHE A 54 -9.00 -15.27 21.13
CA PHE A 54 -9.13 -16.66 21.54
C PHE A 54 -9.59 -16.77 23.01
N LEU A 55 -8.96 -16.00 23.92
CA LEU A 55 -9.34 -15.96 25.32
C LEU A 55 -10.77 -15.45 25.50
N SER A 56 -11.17 -14.43 24.73
CA SER A 56 -12.52 -13.87 24.77
C SER A 56 -13.58 -14.88 24.36
N ILE A 57 -13.32 -15.64 23.28
CA ILE A 57 -14.20 -16.74 22.83
C ILE A 57 -14.28 -17.83 23.89
N ALA A 58 -13.14 -18.23 24.47
CA ALA A 58 -13.12 -19.23 25.54
C ALA A 58 -13.94 -18.80 26.75
N ILE A 59 -13.79 -17.55 27.23
CA ILE A 59 -14.57 -17.03 28.36
C ILE A 59 -16.07 -16.96 28.01
N LEU A 60 -16.43 -16.52 26.80
CA LEU A 60 -17.82 -16.53 26.33
C LEU A 60 -18.40 -17.93 26.35
N GLN A 61 -17.63 -18.91 25.90
CA GLN A 61 -18.01 -20.31 25.93
C GLN A 61 -18.27 -20.78 27.37
N PHE A 62 -17.34 -20.55 28.30
CA PHE A 62 -17.50 -20.91 29.72
C PHE A 62 -18.68 -20.20 30.40
N MET A 63 -19.00 -18.97 30.00
CA MET A 63 -20.10 -18.20 30.59
C MET A 63 -21.48 -18.69 30.17
N TRP A 64 -21.64 -19.12 28.92
CA TRP A 64 -22.93 -19.43 28.32
C TRP A 64 -23.20 -20.91 28.12
N LEU A 65 -22.15 -21.71 27.88
CA LEU A 65 -22.26 -23.16 27.96
C LEU A 65 -21.99 -23.57 29.41
N ASP A 66 -22.99 -24.14 30.06
CA ASP A 66 -22.77 -24.85 31.32
C ASP A 66 -21.83 -26.03 31.04
N VAL A 67 -20.53 -25.79 31.21
CA VAL A 67 -19.47 -26.74 30.89
C VAL A 67 -19.70 -28.00 31.71
N LEU A 68 -20.24 -29.03 31.06
CA LEU A 68 -20.66 -30.29 31.66
C LEU A 68 -19.47 -30.95 32.41
N PRO A 69 -19.36 -30.80 33.74
CA PRO A 69 -18.05 -30.86 34.39
C PRO A 69 -17.55 -32.27 34.73
N LYS A 70 -18.27 -33.33 34.32
CA LYS A 70 -18.07 -34.66 34.91
C LYS A 70 -17.38 -35.71 34.03
N SER A 71 -17.25 -35.53 32.72
CA SER A 71 -16.71 -36.58 31.81
C SER A 71 -15.64 -36.07 30.85
N LYS A 72 -14.67 -36.94 30.51
CA LYS A 72 -13.69 -36.68 29.44
C LYS A 72 -14.37 -36.37 28.11
N TRP A 73 -15.50 -37.02 27.82
CA TRP A 73 -16.32 -36.75 26.63
C TRP A 73 -16.86 -35.33 26.59
N ASN A 74 -17.29 -34.80 27.72
CA ASN A 74 -17.79 -33.43 27.78
C ASN A 74 -16.70 -32.39 27.52
N LYS A 75 -15.46 -32.67 27.96
CA LYS A 75 -14.31 -31.81 27.64
C LYS A 75 -14.02 -31.81 26.14
N LEU A 76 -14.09 -32.99 25.50
CA LEU A 76 -13.90 -33.12 24.06
C LEU A 76 -14.99 -32.38 23.27
N VAL A 77 -16.26 -32.53 23.65
CA VAL A 77 -17.39 -31.82 23.00
C VAL A 77 -17.25 -30.31 23.13
N ASN A 78 -16.86 -29.81 24.31
CA ASN A 78 -16.62 -28.37 24.50
C ASN A 78 -15.44 -27.87 23.66
N ALA A 79 -14.33 -28.62 23.60
CA ALA A 79 -13.21 -28.27 22.74
C ALA A 79 -13.60 -28.26 21.26
N ALA A 80 -14.42 -29.23 20.82
CA ALA A 80 -14.94 -29.29 19.46
C ALA A 80 -15.85 -28.09 19.14
N LEU A 81 -16.74 -27.71 20.05
CA LEU A 81 -17.59 -26.51 19.88
C LEU A 81 -16.76 -25.23 19.77
N LEU A 82 -15.71 -25.08 20.59
CA LEU A 82 -14.80 -23.94 20.50
C LEU A 82 -14.08 -23.92 19.14
N ALA A 83 -13.59 -25.07 18.69
CA ALA A 83 -12.92 -25.20 17.40
C ALA A 83 -13.87 -24.87 16.24
N ILE A 84 -15.10 -25.39 16.25
CA ILE A 84 -16.13 -25.12 15.25
C ILE A 84 -16.48 -23.64 15.18
N LEU A 85 -16.44 -22.91 16.30
CA LEU A 85 -16.72 -21.47 16.32
C LEU A 85 -15.50 -20.63 15.89
N THR A 86 -14.30 -21.02 16.34
CA THR A 86 -13.07 -20.25 16.12
C THR A 86 -12.54 -20.44 14.70
N PHE A 87 -12.64 -21.65 14.14
CA PHE A 87 -12.08 -21.97 12.83
C PHE A 87 -12.70 -21.16 11.68
N PRO A 88 -14.04 -21.07 11.53
CA PRO A 88 -14.65 -20.22 10.50
C PRO A 88 -14.33 -18.75 10.68
N LEU A 89 -14.22 -18.27 11.93
CA LEU A 89 -13.83 -16.88 12.21
C LEU A 89 -12.42 -16.60 11.70
N VAL A 90 -11.46 -17.50 11.94
CA VAL A 90 -10.09 -17.35 11.45
C VAL A 90 -10.05 -17.35 9.92
N LEU A 91 -10.78 -18.27 9.26
CA LEU A 91 -10.87 -18.29 7.79
C LEU A 91 -11.47 -16.99 7.24
N LEU A 92 -12.53 -16.48 7.86
CA LEU A 92 -13.16 -15.22 7.46
C LEU A 92 -12.19 -14.05 7.60
N ILE A 93 -11.42 -13.99 8.69
CA ILE A 93 -10.43 -12.94 8.92
C ILE A 93 -9.32 -12.99 7.86
N ILE A 94 -8.79 -14.17 7.53
CA ILE A 94 -7.78 -14.35 6.48
C ILE A 94 -8.32 -13.86 5.14
N TYR A 95 -9.54 -14.30 4.79
CA TYR A 95 -10.20 -13.88 3.56
C TYR A 95 -10.42 -12.35 3.50
N CYS A 96 -10.91 -11.74 4.58
CA CYS A 96 -11.12 -10.30 4.65
C CYS A 96 -9.81 -9.51 4.57
N ASN A 97 -8.72 -10.01 5.17
CA ASN A 97 -7.41 -9.38 5.07
C ASN A 97 -6.89 -9.43 3.64
N GLU A 98 -6.92 -10.58 2.98
CA GLU A 98 -6.50 -10.71 1.58
C GLU A 98 -7.35 -9.82 0.65
N ALA A 99 -8.67 -9.83 0.83
CA ALA A 99 -9.57 -8.96 0.08
C ALA A 99 -9.26 -7.47 0.31
N PHE A 100 -8.94 -7.07 1.54
CA PHE A 100 -8.55 -5.70 1.84
C PHE A 100 -7.26 -5.29 1.11
N TYR A 101 -6.21 -6.12 1.16
CA TYR A 101 -4.96 -5.88 0.44
C TYR A 101 -5.17 -5.75 -1.07
N ASN A 102 -5.95 -6.67 -1.65
CA ASN A 102 -6.23 -6.65 -3.08
C ASN A 102 -7.02 -5.39 -3.47
N ASN A 103 -8.04 -5.03 -2.70
CA ASN A 103 -8.80 -3.80 -2.94
C ASN A 103 -7.94 -2.55 -2.82
N GLN A 104 -7.03 -2.50 -1.84
CA GLN A 104 -6.10 -1.38 -1.67
C GLN A 104 -5.20 -1.20 -2.90
N LEU A 105 -4.69 -2.30 -3.46
CA LEU A 105 -3.87 -2.25 -4.67
C LEU A 105 -4.70 -2.00 -5.95
N GLU A 106 -5.94 -2.45 -6.01
CA GLU A 106 -6.81 -2.29 -7.18
C GLU A 106 -7.35 -0.86 -7.31
N TYR A 107 -7.90 -0.30 -6.22
CA TYR A 107 -8.56 1.01 -6.25
C TYR A 107 -7.60 2.17 -6.02
N TYR A 108 -6.56 1.97 -5.22
CA TYR A 108 -5.59 3.01 -4.84
C TYR A 108 -4.17 2.72 -5.35
N GLY A 109 -4.03 1.73 -6.25
CA GLY A 109 -2.75 1.32 -6.80
C GLY A 109 -2.07 2.42 -7.60
N THR A 110 -0.87 2.80 -7.15
CA THR A 110 0.03 3.72 -7.86
C THR A 110 1.33 3.01 -8.17
N VAL A 111 1.77 3.08 -9.42
CA VAL A 111 3.05 2.52 -9.84
C VAL A 111 4.18 3.49 -9.50
N VAL A 112 5.14 3.01 -8.73
CA VAL A 112 6.34 3.76 -8.34
C VAL A 112 7.61 2.97 -8.69
N TYR A 113 8.71 3.70 -8.80
CA TYR A 113 10.03 3.12 -9.02
C TYR A 113 10.86 3.27 -7.75
N GLY A 114 11.33 2.13 -7.24
CA GLY A 114 12.18 2.05 -6.07
C GLY A 114 13.57 1.54 -6.40
N ARG A 115 14.43 1.56 -5.39
CA ARG A 115 15.77 0.98 -5.46
C ARG A 115 16.05 0.20 -4.18
N VAL A 116 16.65 -0.99 -4.31
CA VAL A 116 17.20 -1.75 -3.19
C VAL A 116 18.40 -0.99 -2.64
N ILE A 117 18.32 -0.60 -1.37
CA ILE A 117 19.36 0.19 -0.71
C ILE A 117 20.26 -0.66 0.18
N ASP A 118 19.80 -1.83 0.62
CA ASP A 118 20.52 -2.70 1.53
C ASP A 118 20.01 -4.14 1.42
N THR A 119 20.90 -5.10 1.65
CA THR A 119 20.55 -6.51 1.80
C THR A 119 21.28 -7.09 3.01
N TYR A 120 20.55 -7.73 3.91
CA TYR A 120 21.14 -8.21 5.15
C TYR A 120 20.50 -9.52 5.60
N SER A 121 21.20 -10.25 6.46
CA SER A 121 20.70 -11.49 7.06
C SER A 121 20.43 -11.33 8.54
N THR A 122 19.42 -12.03 9.03
CA THR A 122 19.04 -12.06 10.45
C THR A 122 19.08 -13.49 10.95
N ASN A 123 19.70 -13.70 12.10
CA ASN A 123 19.69 -15.01 12.75
C ASN A 123 18.44 -15.12 13.62
N GLY A 124 17.49 -15.94 13.16
CA GLY A 124 16.29 -16.30 13.89
C GLY A 124 16.40 -17.68 14.55
N ARG A 125 15.41 -18.01 15.37
CA ARG A 125 15.29 -19.33 16.02
C ARG A 125 15.17 -20.48 15.01
N ASN A 126 14.73 -20.19 13.78
CA ASN A 126 14.51 -21.15 12.70
C ASN A 126 15.56 -21.03 11.57
N GLY A 127 16.71 -20.40 11.84
CA GLY A 127 17.81 -20.26 10.88
C GLY A 127 18.05 -18.82 10.43
N ILE A 128 18.82 -18.70 9.35
CA ILE A 128 19.20 -17.43 8.74
C ILE A 128 18.09 -16.99 7.79
N HIS A 129 17.57 -15.79 7.99
CA HIS A 129 16.60 -15.16 7.09
C HIS A 129 17.25 -13.99 6.36
N TYR A 130 17.21 -14.01 5.04
CA TYR A 130 17.76 -12.94 4.20
C TYR A 130 16.66 -11.93 3.91
N LYS A 131 17.03 -10.65 3.92
CA LYS A 131 16.12 -9.53 3.75
C LYS A 131 16.70 -8.52 2.78
N ALA A 132 15.83 -7.83 2.09
CA ALA A 132 16.18 -6.69 1.25
C ALA A 132 15.38 -5.47 1.71
N VAL A 133 16.04 -4.32 1.78
CA VAL A 133 15.40 -3.04 2.07
C VAL A 133 15.41 -2.22 0.79
N PHE A 134 14.25 -1.71 0.41
CA PHE A 134 14.14 -0.81 -0.73
C PHE A 134 13.51 0.51 -0.35
N LYS A 135 13.88 1.53 -1.12
CA LYS A 135 13.42 2.91 -0.96
C LYS A 135 12.66 3.33 -2.21
N TYR A 136 11.54 4.02 -2.03
CA TYR A 136 10.82 4.67 -3.13
C TYR A 136 10.20 5.99 -2.66
N ARG A 137 9.70 6.79 -3.62
CA ARG A 137 9.04 8.07 -3.33
C ARG A 137 7.60 8.03 -3.83
N LEU A 138 6.68 8.47 -2.98
CA LEU A 138 5.25 8.58 -3.28
C LEU A 138 4.75 9.89 -2.68
N LEU A 139 4.07 10.72 -3.50
CA LEU A 139 3.55 12.02 -3.09
C LEU A 139 4.59 12.92 -2.39
N GLY A 140 5.82 12.93 -2.91
CA GLY A 140 6.93 13.70 -2.35
C GLY A 140 7.56 13.12 -1.06
N LYS A 141 6.94 12.12 -0.44
CA LYS A 141 7.45 11.45 0.76
C LYS A 141 8.25 10.21 0.39
N GLU A 142 9.34 9.98 1.11
CA GLU A 142 10.16 8.78 0.95
C GLU A 142 9.68 7.68 1.88
N TRP A 143 9.63 6.45 1.34
CA TRP A 143 9.20 5.26 2.03
C TRP A 143 10.31 4.22 1.99
N LEU A 144 10.49 3.53 3.11
CA LEU A 144 11.42 2.42 3.27
C LEU A 144 10.62 1.18 3.59
N GLN A 145 10.88 0.10 2.86
CA GLN A 145 10.18 -1.16 3.03
C GLN A 145 11.17 -2.30 3.06
N GLU A 146 10.85 -3.30 3.86
CA GLU A 146 11.66 -4.49 4.07
C GLU A 146 10.89 -5.72 3.57
N VAL A 147 11.55 -6.53 2.75
CA VAL A 147 10.99 -7.77 2.22
C VAL A 147 11.93 -8.95 2.45
N GLY A 148 11.33 -10.14 2.56
CA GLY A 148 12.10 -11.39 2.56
C GLY A 148 12.83 -11.57 1.23
N ASN A 149 14.08 -12.01 1.31
CA ASN A 149 14.97 -12.24 0.19
C ASN A 149 15.69 -13.59 0.30
N ASP A 150 15.01 -14.61 0.85
CA ASP A 150 15.58 -15.93 1.12
C ASP A 150 16.07 -16.69 -0.14
N HIS A 151 15.64 -16.24 -1.33
CA HIS A 151 16.06 -16.77 -2.62
C HIS A 151 17.01 -15.85 -3.40
N PHE A 152 17.53 -14.78 -2.77
CA PHE A 152 18.43 -13.80 -3.39
C PHE A 152 17.88 -13.23 -4.70
N LEU A 153 16.58 -12.93 -4.72
CA LEU A 153 15.89 -12.33 -5.87
C LEU A 153 16.22 -10.85 -6.04
N TYR A 154 16.67 -10.20 -4.97
CA TYR A 154 16.97 -8.78 -4.93
C TYR A 154 18.43 -8.56 -4.52
N ASN A 155 19.16 -7.80 -5.31
CA ASN A 155 20.52 -7.35 -5.00
C ASN A 155 20.53 -5.86 -4.69
N GLU A 156 21.56 -5.42 -3.97
CA GLU A 156 21.77 -3.99 -3.76
C GLU A 156 21.84 -3.23 -5.09
N HIS A 157 21.23 -2.05 -5.10
CA HIS A 157 21.09 -1.18 -6.26
C HIS A 157 20.18 -1.67 -7.38
N ASP A 158 19.58 -2.85 -7.26
CA ASP A 158 18.50 -3.27 -8.15
C ASP A 158 17.38 -2.24 -8.10
N SER A 159 16.83 -1.97 -9.28
CA SER A 159 15.71 -1.04 -9.40
C SER A 159 14.42 -1.83 -9.51
N LEU A 160 13.41 -1.40 -8.77
CA LEU A 160 12.16 -2.14 -8.61
C LEU A 160 11.03 -1.34 -9.21
N LYS A 161 10.17 -2.01 -9.99
CA LYS A 161 8.85 -1.47 -10.34
C LYS A 161 7.87 -1.99 -9.30
N ILE A 162 7.28 -1.08 -8.53
CA ILE A 162 6.43 -1.41 -7.38
C ILE A 162 5.04 -0.85 -7.65
N LEU A 163 4.01 -1.62 -7.34
CA LEU A 163 2.64 -1.13 -7.23
C LEU A 163 2.32 -1.02 -5.74
N CYS A 164 2.06 0.20 -5.25
CA CYS A 164 1.70 0.44 -3.85
C CYS A 164 0.37 1.19 -3.74
N SER A 165 -0.33 1.07 -2.61
CA SER A 165 -1.52 1.87 -2.36
C SER A 165 -1.11 3.33 -2.09
N SER A 166 -1.85 4.28 -2.67
CA SER A 166 -1.67 5.71 -2.40
C SER A 166 -2.15 6.12 -1.01
N GLU A 167 -3.09 5.37 -0.41
CA GLU A 167 -3.61 5.62 0.93
C GLU A 167 -2.76 4.95 2.01
N GLU A 168 -2.32 3.71 1.75
CA GLU A 168 -1.52 2.89 2.68
C GLU A 168 -0.25 2.36 1.99
N PRO A 169 0.84 3.16 1.90
CA PRO A 169 2.02 2.81 1.10
C PRO A 169 2.79 1.57 1.61
N GLU A 170 2.56 1.15 2.85
CA GLU A 170 3.02 -0.14 3.36
C GLU A 170 2.38 -1.35 2.65
N ILE A 171 1.23 -1.17 2.00
CA ILE A 171 0.62 -2.18 1.13
C ILE A 171 1.19 -2.02 -0.28
N PHE A 172 1.99 -3.00 -0.69
CA PHE A 172 2.63 -3.00 -2.00
C PHE A 172 2.81 -4.42 -2.57
N THR A 173 3.06 -4.47 -3.88
CA THR A 173 3.55 -5.64 -4.59
C THR A 173 4.68 -5.25 -5.54
N ILE A 174 5.70 -6.10 -5.64
CA ILE A 174 6.83 -5.89 -6.55
C ILE A 174 6.44 -6.51 -7.90
N LEU A 175 6.30 -5.67 -8.92
CA LEU A 175 5.89 -6.12 -10.25
C LEU A 175 7.05 -6.70 -11.04
N ASN A 176 8.23 -6.07 -10.99
CA ASN A 176 9.42 -6.47 -11.73
C ASN A 176 10.71 -5.92 -11.08
N VAL A 177 11.79 -6.68 -11.24
CA VAL A 177 13.17 -6.21 -11.02
C VAL A 177 13.73 -5.76 -12.37
N LEU A 178 14.15 -4.49 -12.44
CA LEU A 178 14.72 -3.88 -13.63
C LEU A 178 16.24 -4.01 -13.58
N PRO A 179 16.89 -4.59 -14.60
CA PRO A 179 18.34 -4.65 -14.66
C PRO A 179 18.95 -3.24 -14.65
N ILE A 180 20.06 -3.05 -13.94
CA ILE A 180 20.77 -1.78 -13.80
C ILE A 180 21.01 -1.10 -15.16
N ASP A 181 21.31 -1.89 -16.19
CA ASP A 181 21.58 -1.42 -17.55
C ASP A 181 20.36 -0.81 -18.26
N SER A 182 19.16 -1.26 -17.91
CA SER A 182 17.92 -0.77 -18.54
C SER A 182 17.60 0.67 -18.14
N ILE A 183 18.00 1.11 -16.94
CA ILE A 183 17.80 2.49 -16.46
C ILE A 183 18.92 3.41 -16.94
N GLN A 184 20.15 2.90 -17.08
CA GLN A 184 21.22 3.67 -17.72
C GLN A 184 20.92 3.93 -19.20
N ASN A 185 20.28 2.99 -19.91
CA ASN A 185 19.84 3.22 -21.29
C ASN A 185 18.73 4.27 -21.37
N ILE A 186 17.79 4.28 -20.43
CA ILE A 186 16.79 5.36 -20.33
C ILE A 186 17.51 6.71 -20.13
N LYS A 187 18.41 6.81 -19.14
CA LYS A 187 19.21 8.04 -18.92
C LYS A 187 20.12 8.40 -20.10
N ARG A 188 20.70 7.44 -20.81
CA ARG A 188 21.55 7.66 -22.01
C ARG A 188 20.73 8.12 -23.20
N VAL A 189 19.54 7.59 -23.44
CA VAL A 189 18.64 8.07 -24.50
C VAL A 189 18.21 9.52 -24.21
N TYR A 190 17.99 9.87 -22.94
CA TYR A 190 17.75 11.27 -22.54
C TYR A 190 19.00 12.15 -22.63
N ALA A 191 20.18 11.67 -22.26
CA ALA A 191 21.43 12.41 -22.40
C ALA A 191 21.83 12.61 -23.88
N LEU A 192 21.68 11.60 -24.73
CA LEU A 192 21.95 11.68 -26.18
C LEU A 192 20.95 12.59 -26.91
N SER A 193 19.71 12.69 -26.44
CA SER A 193 18.75 13.68 -26.97
C SER A 193 19.03 15.11 -26.49
N HIS A 194 19.81 15.30 -25.41
CA HIS A 194 20.26 16.62 -24.95
C HIS A 194 21.66 17.02 -25.47
N ILE A 195 22.51 16.07 -25.82
CA ILE A 195 23.87 16.34 -26.34
C ILE A 195 23.85 16.89 -27.78
N HIS A 196 22.72 16.81 -28.49
CA HIS A 196 22.62 17.40 -29.84
C HIS A 196 22.07 18.84 -29.89
N ILE A 197 21.98 19.55 -28.76
CA ILE A 197 21.48 20.94 -28.71
C ILE A 197 22.57 21.93 -28.25
N GLN A 198 23.83 21.51 -28.20
CA GLN A 198 24.93 22.35 -27.71
C GLN A 198 26.07 22.47 -28.72
N GLU A 199 25.76 22.84 -29.96
CA GLU A 199 26.73 23.46 -30.89
C GLU A 199 25.99 24.10 -32.08
N SER A 200 25.51 25.33 -31.88
CA SER A 200 25.29 26.43 -32.85
C SER A 200 24.24 27.39 -32.30
N ILE A 201 24.69 28.30 -31.42
CA ILE A 201 24.00 29.57 -31.20
C ILE A 201 24.33 30.41 -32.42
N ASP A 202 23.50 30.27 -33.45
CA ASP A 202 23.07 31.32 -34.37
C ASP A 202 22.03 30.67 -35.30
N THR A 203 20.82 31.24 -35.31
CA THR A 203 19.59 30.71 -35.94
C THR A 203 19.02 29.41 -35.35
N ALA A 204 18.12 29.56 -34.37
CA ALA A 204 17.31 28.48 -33.82
C ALA A 204 16.35 27.92 -34.88
N THR A 205 16.65 26.74 -35.41
CA THR A 205 15.67 25.86 -36.07
C THR A 205 15.61 24.56 -35.28
N ILE A 206 14.65 24.42 -34.37
CA ILE A 206 14.42 23.18 -33.64
C ILE A 206 13.67 22.22 -34.58
N ARG A 207 14.40 21.30 -35.25
CA ARG A 207 13.76 20.21 -36.00
C ARG A 207 13.34 19.10 -35.05
N TYR A 208 12.05 19.05 -34.73
CA TYR A 208 11.43 17.86 -34.18
C TYR A 208 11.50 16.74 -35.22
N LYS A 209 12.14 15.62 -34.87
CA LYS A 209 12.02 14.38 -35.65
C LYS A 209 10.73 13.66 -35.25
N GLN A 210 9.59 14.26 -35.59
CA GLN A 210 8.28 13.65 -35.47
C GLN A 210 8.00 12.87 -36.76
N LYS A 211 7.57 11.62 -36.62
CA LYS A 211 7.18 10.77 -37.75
C LYS A 211 5.83 11.32 -38.27
N ALA A 212 5.87 11.90 -39.47
CA ALA A 212 4.77 12.34 -40.35
C ALA A 212 3.82 13.48 -39.86
N ASP A 213 3.89 14.60 -40.60
CA ASP A 213 2.77 15.48 -41.05
C ASP A 213 2.07 16.50 -40.13
N GLN A 214 2.69 17.09 -39.10
CA GLN A 214 2.10 18.30 -38.49
C GLN A 214 3.15 19.37 -38.12
N SER A 215 2.99 20.58 -38.66
CA SER A 215 3.81 21.77 -38.38
C SER A 215 3.15 22.68 -37.34
N GLY A 216 3.85 23.01 -36.25
CA GLY A 216 3.47 24.05 -35.28
C GLY A 216 4.42 25.26 -35.32
N SER A 217 3.96 26.39 -34.79
CA SER A 217 4.75 27.64 -34.67
C SER A 217 4.73 28.15 -33.22
N TYR A 218 5.77 28.87 -32.81
CA TYR A 218 5.86 29.51 -31.50
C TYR A 218 6.42 30.94 -31.63
N GLU A 219 6.06 31.79 -30.67
CA GLU A 219 6.56 33.15 -30.52
C GLU A 219 7.04 33.33 -29.07
N ILE A 220 8.15 34.07 -28.88
CA ILE A 220 8.73 34.34 -27.56
C ILE A 220 8.68 35.85 -27.34
N GLU A 221 7.86 36.27 -26.40
CA GLU A 221 7.75 37.69 -26.01
C GLU A 221 7.79 37.78 -24.47
N ASN A 222 8.64 38.65 -23.91
CA ASN A 222 8.73 38.93 -22.47
C ASN A 222 8.84 37.68 -21.55
N ASN A 223 9.72 36.72 -21.88
CA ASN A 223 9.89 35.45 -21.15
C ASN A 223 8.65 34.54 -21.10
N LYS A 224 7.59 34.83 -21.87
CA LYS A 224 6.50 33.91 -22.14
C LYS A 224 6.79 33.15 -23.44
N VAL A 225 6.47 31.85 -23.43
CA VAL A 225 6.48 31.01 -24.62
C VAL A 225 5.04 30.62 -24.92
N GLU A 226 4.49 31.14 -26.01
CA GLU A 226 3.18 30.72 -26.51
C GLU A 226 3.36 29.69 -27.62
N ILE A 227 2.70 28.53 -27.45
CA ILE A 227 2.74 27.43 -28.41
C ILE A 227 1.36 27.30 -29.04
N TRP A 228 1.32 27.42 -30.37
CA TRP A 228 0.09 27.37 -31.15
C TRP A 228 -0.02 26.03 -31.85
N PHE A 229 -1.15 25.34 -31.66
CA PHE A 229 -1.45 24.09 -32.34
C PHE A 229 -2.60 24.29 -33.33
N THR A 230 -2.44 23.79 -34.54
CA THR A 230 -3.46 23.84 -35.60
C THR A 230 -4.47 22.69 -35.53
N SER A 231 -4.27 21.73 -34.63
CA SER A 231 -5.21 20.63 -34.37
C SER A 231 -5.15 20.13 -32.92
N HIS A 232 -6.24 19.50 -32.48
CA HIS A 232 -6.43 19.03 -31.11
C HIS A 232 -5.42 17.93 -30.73
N ILE A 233 -4.61 18.16 -29.69
CA ILE A 233 -3.63 17.20 -29.16
C ILE A 233 -4.18 16.63 -27.84
N PRO A 234 -4.40 15.30 -27.73
CA PRO A 234 -5.07 14.71 -26.58
C PRO A 234 -4.24 14.70 -25.28
N SER A 235 -2.93 14.95 -25.35
CA SER A 235 -2.09 15.15 -24.17
C SER A 235 -0.75 15.79 -24.53
N LEU A 236 -0.44 16.93 -23.89
CA LEU A 236 0.86 17.58 -23.99
C LEU A 236 1.61 17.36 -22.67
N LEU A 237 2.75 16.69 -22.71
CA LEU A 237 3.59 16.45 -21.54
C LEU A 237 4.82 17.37 -21.61
N ILE A 238 4.74 18.53 -20.96
CA ILE A 238 5.89 19.44 -20.80
C ILE A 238 6.51 19.16 -19.43
N GLN A 239 7.79 18.78 -19.39
CA GLN A 239 8.53 18.64 -18.13
C GLN A 239 9.53 19.77 -17.95
N PRO A 240 9.64 20.35 -16.73
CA PRO A 240 10.52 21.49 -16.50
C PRO A 240 11.99 21.06 -16.47
N THR A 241 12.85 21.89 -17.05
CA THR A 241 14.31 21.79 -16.94
C THR A 241 14.85 22.87 -16.00
N ASN A 242 15.68 22.45 -15.05
CA ASN A 242 16.54 23.25 -14.15
C ASN A 242 15.90 24.50 -13.52
N GLY A 243 15.38 24.33 -12.30
CA GLY A 243 15.06 25.44 -11.37
C GLY A 243 13.66 26.05 -11.51
N VAL A 244 12.98 25.83 -12.64
CA VAL A 244 11.63 26.35 -12.87
C VAL A 244 10.58 25.33 -12.44
N TYR A 245 9.67 25.71 -11.54
CA TYR A 245 8.55 24.87 -11.11
C TYR A 245 7.30 25.21 -11.94
N LEU A 246 6.67 24.19 -12.52
CA LEU A 246 5.37 24.32 -13.20
C LEU A 246 4.25 24.13 -12.17
N GLU A 247 3.41 25.14 -11.98
CA GLU A 247 2.08 24.93 -11.43
C GLU A 247 1.19 24.42 -12.57
N THR A 248 0.59 23.25 -12.39
CA THR A 248 -0.23 22.59 -13.41
C THR A 248 -1.34 23.54 -13.87
N ALA A 249 -1.40 23.81 -15.19
CA ALA A 249 -2.48 24.58 -15.78
C ALA A 249 -3.82 23.88 -15.48
N LYS A 250 -4.58 24.46 -14.55
CA LYS A 250 -6.02 24.21 -14.42
C LYS A 250 -6.68 25.04 -15.51
N ASP A 251 -7.51 24.36 -16.30
CA ASP A 251 -8.37 24.91 -17.36
C ASP A 251 -7.72 25.07 -18.74
N VAL A 252 -7.80 23.98 -19.53
CA VAL A 252 -7.71 24.03 -21.00
C VAL A 252 -9.04 24.55 -21.51
N ASN A 253 -9.09 25.80 -21.97
CA ASN A 253 -10.30 26.38 -22.54
C ASN A 253 -10.42 26.01 -24.04
N PHE A 254 -11.65 25.81 -24.51
CA PHE A 254 -12.01 25.18 -25.80
C PHE A 254 -11.66 25.97 -27.08
N ASP A 255 -10.82 27.01 -27.01
CA ASP A 255 -10.40 27.84 -28.15
C ASP A 255 -8.96 27.54 -28.61
N GLY A 256 -8.35 26.46 -28.14
CA GLY A 256 -7.05 25.98 -28.65
C GLY A 256 -5.84 26.84 -28.24
N LYS A 257 -6.01 27.74 -27.26
CA LYS A 257 -4.92 28.47 -26.62
C LYS A 257 -4.67 27.92 -25.22
N SER A 258 -3.43 27.56 -24.93
CA SER A 258 -2.99 27.20 -23.59
C SER A 258 -1.94 28.21 -23.14
N GLU A 259 -2.26 29.02 -22.14
CA GLU A 259 -1.25 29.87 -21.48
C GLU A 259 -0.47 29.04 -20.46
N VAL A 260 0.85 29.07 -20.56
CA VAL A 260 1.75 28.49 -19.55
C VAL A 260 2.57 29.63 -18.97
N LEU A 261 2.37 29.92 -17.68
CA LEU A 261 3.16 30.88 -16.94
C LEU A 261 4.39 30.19 -16.35
N LEU A 262 5.58 30.67 -16.71
CA LEU A 262 6.85 30.21 -16.17
C LEU A 262 7.36 31.24 -15.17
N TYR A 263 7.70 30.80 -13.96
CA TYR A 263 8.39 31.62 -12.96
C TYR A 263 9.81 31.10 -12.77
N SER A 264 10.78 32.02 -12.75
CA SER A 264 12.20 31.75 -12.50
C SER A 264 12.50 31.58 -11.01
#